data_AF-J2GFC2-F1
#
_entry.id   AF-J2GFC2-F1
#
_cell.length_a   1.000
_cell.length_b   1.000
_cell.length_c   1.000
_cell.angle_alpha   90.00
_cell.angle_beta   90.00
_cell.angle_gamma   90.00
#
_symmetry.space_group_name_H-M   'P 1'
#
loop_
_entity.id
_entity.type
_entity.pdbx_description
1 polymer ?
#
loop_
_entity_poly.entity_id
_entity_poly.type
_entity_poly.pdbx_seq_one_letter_code
_entity_poly.pdbx_strand_id
1 'polypeptide(L)'
;MTEPHAERIAEATARIADLEAELEAAGTTTSEAAALARVRTLLHEWVDSVIAVVATPGVGRVVLIHENGAESRIASPDLPYRLAVPVTFSGTMASEG
;
A
#
# COMPACT_ATOMS: atom_id res chain seq x y z
N MET A 1 -19.16 8.53 22.48
CA MET A 1 -18.57 9.40 21.44
C MET A 1 -17.48 8.63 20.69
N THR A 2 -17.89 7.57 19.99
CA THR A 2 -16.99 6.57 19.37
C THR A 2 -17.38 6.23 17.92
N GLU A 3 -18.40 6.90 17.37
CA GLU A 3 -19.13 6.46 16.18
C GLU A 3 -18.61 7.00 14.82
N PRO A 4 -18.04 8.22 14.70
CA PRO A 4 -17.67 8.77 13.39
C PRO A 4 -16.53 8.03 12.66
N HIS A 5 -15.72 7.26 13.39
CA HIS A 5 -14.63 6.49 12.78
C HIS A 5 -15.10 5.11 12.30
N ALA A 6 -15.92 4.45 13.12
CA ALA A 6 -16.50 3.16 12.78
C ALA A 6 -17.44 3.27 11.56
N GLU A 7 -18.26 4.33 11.50
CA GLU A 7 -19.13 4.60 10.34
C GLU A 7 -18.33 4.80 9.05
N ARG A 8 -17.26 5.60 9.08
CA ARG A 8 -16.40 5.82 7.90
C ARG A 8 -15.73 4.54 7.41
N ILE A 9 -15.31 3.65 8.31
CA ILE A 9 -14.72 2.35 7.95
C ILE A 9 -15.79 1.46 7.31
N ALA A 10 -16.99 1.40 7.88
CA ALA A 10 -18.09 0.62 7.35
C ALA A 10 -18.49 1.10 5.93
N GLU A 11 -18.63 2.42 5.74
CA GLU A 11 -18.95 3.02 4.45
C GLU A 11 -17.87 2.73 3.39
N ALA A 12 -16.59 2.88 3.74
CA ALA A 12 -15.50 2.57 2.82
C ALA A 12 -15.48 1.09 2.43
N THR A 13 -15.73 0.20 3.39
CA THR A 13 -15.77 -1.25 3.16
C THR A 13 -16.92 -1.64 2.25
N ALA A 14 -18.12 -1.08 2.47
CA ALA A 14 -19.30 -1.33 1.64
C ALA A 14 -19.07 -0.87 0.20
N ARG A 15 -18.58 0.36 -0.01
CA ARG A 15 -18.31 0.89 -1.36
C ARG A 15 -17.34 0.02 -2.16
N ILE A 16 -16.31 -0.52 -1.52
CA ILE A 16 -15.35 -1.42 -2.19
C ILE A 16 -16.00 -2.76 -2.51
N ALA A 17 -16.75 -3.34 -1.58
CA ALA A 17 -17.45 -4.60 -1.82
C ALA A 17 -18.45 -4.50 -2.99
N ASP A 18 -19.20 -3.40 -3.06
CA ASP A 18 -20.12 -3.12 -4.16
C ASP A 18 -19.38 -3.02 -5.50
N LEU A 19 -18.23 -2.30 -5.54
CA LEU A 19 -17.41 -2.17 -6.74
C LEU A 19 -16.83 -3.52 -7.21
N GLU A 20 -16.37 -4.37 -6.30
CA GLU A 20 -15.88 -5.72 -6.64
C GLU A 20 -17.01 -6.61 -7.17
N ALA A 21 -18.22 -6.50 -6.59
CA ALA A 21 -19.39 -7.22 -7.06
C ALA A 21 -19.80 -6.80 -8.49
N GLU A 22 -19.70 -5.51 -8.83
CA GLU A 22 -19.90 -5.02 -10.21
C GLU A 22 -18.89 -5.62 -11.21
N LEU A 23 -17.71 -6.03 -10.74
CA LEU A 23 -16.69 -6.69 -11.54
C LEU A 23 -16.86 -8.23 -11.60
N GLU A 24 -18.00 -8.75 -11.15
CA GLU A 24 -18.29 -10.19 -11.02
C GLU A 24 -17.25 -10.93 -10.14
N ALA A 25 -16.59 -10.19 -9.24
CA ALA A 25 -15.61 -10.72 -8.30
C ALA A 25 -16.23 -10.84 -6.90
N ALA A 26 -16.05 -12.00 -6.27
CA ALA A 26 -16.45 -12.18 -4.88
C ALA A 26 -15.40 -11.57 -3.93
N GLY A 27 -15.66 -10.34 -3.46
CA GLY A 27 -14.85 -9.69 -2.44
C GLY A 27 -15.12 -10.27 -1.04
N THR A 28 -14.05 -10.49 -0.25
CA THR A 28 -14.18 -10.77 1.20
C THR A 28 -13.74 -9.54 1.98
N THR A 29 -14.58 -9.08 2.90
CA THR A 29 -14.27 -7.98 3.81
C THR A 29 -14.03 -8.50 5.22
N THR A 30 -13.10 -7.88 5.96
CA THR A 30 -12.78 -8.31 7.33
C THR A 30 -12.47 -7.10 8.19
N SER A 31 -13.28 -6.88 9.23
CA SER A 31 -13.12 -5.80 10.20
C SER A 31 -13.14 -6.28 11.66
N GLU A 32 -13.44 -7.56 11.91
CA GLU A 32 -13.39 -8.17 13.24
C GLU A 32 -11.93 -8.23 13.74
N ALA A 33 -11.71 -7.95 15.02
CA ALA A 33 -10.38 -7.68 15.56
C ALA A 33 -9.43 -8.89 15.44
N ALA A 34 -9.89 -10.10 15.77
CA ALA A 34 -9.05 -11.30 15.69
C ALA A 34 -8.75 -11.68 14.23
N ALA A 35 -9.76 -11.61 13.37
CA ALA A 35 -9.60 -11.86 11.95
C ALA A 35 -8.65 -10.84 11.28
N LEU A 36 -8.79 -9.54 11.62
CA LEU A 36 -7.93 -8.48 11.13
C LEU A 36 -6.48 -8.64 11.61
N ALA A 37 -6.25 -9.04 12.87
CA ALA A 37 -4.92 -9.31 13.39
C ALA A 37 -4.23 -10.45 12.61
N ARG A 38 -4.97 -11.52 12.30
CA ARG A 38 -4.48 -12.62 11.48
C ARG A 38 -4.08 -12.15 10.07
N VAL A 39 -4.96 -11.40 9.40
CA VAL A 39 -4.69 -10.88 8.05
C VAL A 39 -3.47 -9.96 8.04
N ARG A 40 -3.32 -9.08 9.04
CA ARG A 40 -2.13 -8.22 9.17
C ARG A 40 -0.84 -9.01 9.30
N THR A 41 -0.85 -10.10 10.06
CA THR A 41 0.32 -10.97 10.24
C THR A 41 0.75 -11.57 8.89
N LEU A 42 -0.19 -12.16 8.15
CA LEU A 42 0.08 -12.73 6.83
C LEU A 42 0.55 -11.67 5.82
N LEU A 43 -0.01 -10.46 5.88
CA LEU A 43 0.44 -9.35 5.03
C LEU A 43 1.87 -8.92 5.35
N HIS A 44 2.28 -8.89 6.63
CA HIS A 44 3.66 -8.59 7.00
C HIS A 44 4.62 -9.67 6.51
N GLU A 45 4.29 -10.96 6.71
CA GLU A 45 5.09 -12.09 6.19
C GLU A 45 5.26 -12.00 4.67
N TRP A 46 4.18 -11.63 3.97
CA TRP A 46 4.24 -11.41 2.53
C TRP A 46 5.10 -10.19 2.15
N VAL A 47 5.03 -9.08 2.88
CA VAL A 47 5.90 -7.92 2.68
C VAL A 47 7.38 -8.28 2.88
N ASP A 48 7.70 -9.17 3.81
CA ASP A 48 9.08 -9.60 4.07
C ASP A 48 9.72 -10.35 2.88
N SER A 49 8.91 -10.90 1.96
CA SER A 49 9.41 -11.52 0.72
C SER A 49 9.81 -10.51 -0.37
N VAL A 50 9.58 -9.21 -0.16
CA VAL A 50 9.86 -8.15 -1.14
C VAL A 50 11.35 -7.86 -1.16
N ILE A 51 11.96 -8.01 -2.34
CA ILE A 51 13.40 -7.78 -2.56
C ILE A 51 13.67 -6.44 -3.24
N ALA A 52 12.68 -5.82 -3.87
CA ALA A 52 12.81 -4.50 -4.48
C ALA A 52 11.47 -3.76 -4.54
N VAL A 53 11.56 -2.41 -4.50
CA VAL A 53 10.40 -1.51 -4.48
C VAL A 53 10.61 -0.38 -5.49
N VAL A 54 9.59 -0.12 -6.31
CA VAL A 54 9.53 1.04 -7.21
C VAL A 54 8.38 1.93 -6.79
N ALA A 55 8.69 3.09 -6.20
CA ALA A 55 7.70 4.10 -5.84
C ALA A 55 7.59 5.15 -6.95
N THR A 56 6.37 5.43 -7.42
CA THR A 56 6.12 6.46 -8.44
C THR A 56 5.08 7.47 -7.94
N PRO A 57 5.49 8.49 -7.16
CA PRO A 57 4.58 9.47 -6.58
C PRO A 57 3.71 10.20 -7.59
N GLY A 58 4.27 10.53 -8.76
CA GLY A 58 3.55 11.26 -9.82
C GLY A 58 2.30 10.55 -10.36
N VAL A 59 2.15 9.23 -10.12
CA VAL A 59 0.98 8.45 -10.55
C VAL A 59 0.33 7.67 -9.42
N GLY A 60 0.69 7.91 -8.16
CA GLY A 60 0.06 7.27 -6.99
C GLY A 60 0.22 5.75 -6.95
N ARG A 61 1.37 5.21 -7.39
CA ARG A 61 1.59 3.76 -7.49
C ARG A 61 2.88 3.31 -6.84
N VAL A 62 2.84 2.13 -6.22
CA VAL A 62 4.01 1.37 -5.78
C VAL A 62 4.00 0.01 -6.46
N VAL A 63 5.15 -0.43 -6.96
CA VAL A 63 5.35 -1.80 -7.46
C VAL A 63 6.34 -2.51 -6.54
N LEU A 64 5.95 -3.67 -6.02
CA LEU A 64 6.76 -4.55 -5.19
C LEU A 64 7.23 -5.74 -6.03
N ILE A 65 8.49 -6.11 -5.90
CA ILE A 65 9.11 -7.26 -6.56
C ILE A 65 9.49 -8.27 -5.48
N HIS A 66 8.97 -9.49 -5.60
CA HIS A 66 9.16 -10.56 -4.62
C HIS A 66 10.36 -11.45 -4.98
N GLU A 67 10.87 -12.19 -4.00
CA GLU A 67 11.97 -13.15 -4.18
C GLU A 67 11.73 -14.19 -5.28
N ASN A 68 10.47 -14.55 -5.51
CA ASN A 68 10.05 -15.50 -6.55
C ASN A 68 9.93 -14.85 -7.94
N GLY A 69 10.28 -13.56 -8.07
CA GLY A 69 10.18 -12.78 -9.31
C GLY A 69 8.78 -12.23 -9.61
N ALA A 70 7.77 -12.49 -8.78
CA ALA A 70 6.44 -11.95 -8.97
C ALA A 70 6.38 -10.43 -8.70
N GLU A 71 5.45 -9.76 -9.36
CA GLU A 71 5.21 -8.33 -9.21
C GLU A 71 3.83 -8.08 -8.61
N SER A 72 3.78 -7.17 -7.62
CA SER A 72 2.54 -6.73 -6.99
C SER A 72 2.38 -5.22 -7.13
N ARG A 73 1.22 -4.77 -7.62
CA ARG A 73 0.94 -3.35 -7.85
C ARG A 73 -0.02 -2.82 -6.79
N ILE A 74 0.44 -1.84 -6.02
CA ILE A 74 -0.36 -1.15 -5.02
C ILE A 74 -0.76 0.22 -5.57
N ALA A 75 -2.06 0.42 -5.77
CA ALA A 75 -2.63 1.74 -5.98
C ALA A 75 -2.81 2.41 -4.61
N SER A 76 -2.08 3.50 -4.37
CA SER A 76 -2.18 4.23 -3.11
C SER A 76 -1.82 5.70 -3.33
N PRO A 77 -2.68 6.64 -2.88
CA PRO A 77 -2.42 8.06 -3.04
C PRO A 77 -1.24 8.55 -2.19
N ASP A 78 -0.94 7.88 -1.08
CA ASP A 78 -0.01 8.36 -0.05
C ASP A 78 1.26 7.50 0.09
N LEU A 79 1.16 6.18 -0.09
CA LEU A 79 2.28 5.26 0.09
C LEU A 79 3.51 5.60 -0.76
N PRO A 80 3.41 5.94 -2.07
CA PRO A 80 4.58 6.29 -2.87
C PRO A 80 5.36 7.48 -2.30
N TYR A 81 4.67 8.48 -1.75
CA TYR A 81 5.31 9.65 -1.15
C TYR A 81 6.03 9.31 0.15
N ARG A 82 5.48 8.38 0.95
CA ARG A 82 6.13 7.90 2.18
C ARG A 82 7.39 7.09 1.92
N LEU A 83 7.41 6.36 0.80
CA LEU A 83 8.56 5.54 0.39
C LEU A 83 9.63 6.34 -0.37
N ALA A 84 9.26 7.49 -0.95
CA ALA A 84 10.20 8.33 -1.68
C ALA A 84 11.23 8.93 -0.70
N VAL A 85 12.51 8.66 -0.94
CA VAL A 85 13.61 9.33 -0.23
C VAL A 85 13.92 10.64 -0.96
N PRO A 86 14.05 11.78 -0.24
CA PRO A 86 14.46 13.04 -0.87
C PRO A 86 15.81 12.90 -1.57
N VAL A 87 15.85 13.27 -2.86
CA VAL A 87 17.11 13.38 -3.60
C VAL A 87 17.88 14.58 -3.05
N THR A 88 19.05 14.33 -2.45
CA THR A 88 19.96 15.40 -2.07
C THR A 88 20.99 15.59 -3.18
N PHE A 89 21.00 16.77 -3.79
CA PHE A 89 22.09 17.18 -4.67
C PHE A 89 23.25 17.61 -3.77
N SER A 90 24.10 16.66 -3.37
CA SER A 90 25.40 17.01 -2.78
C SER A 90 26.21 17.66 -3.90
N GLY A 91 26.25 18.99 -3.91
CA GLY A 91 26.99 19.77 -4.88
C GLY A 91 28.47 19.42 -4.82
N THR A 92 28.93 18.64 -5.80
CA THR A 92 30.35 18.54 -6.14
C THR A 92 30.79 19.92 -6.66
N MET A 93 31.11 20.82 -5.73
CA MET A 93 32.05 21.89 -6.00
C MET A 93 33.42 21.23 -6.03
N ALA A 94 33.77 20.65 -7.19
CA ALA A 94 35.15 20.35 -7.48
C ALA A 94 35.88 21.70 -7.50
N SER A 95 36.65 21.97 -6.44
CA SER A 95 37.62 23.05 -6.43
C SER A 95 38.67 22.75 -7.50
N GLU A 96 38.69 23.54 -8.56
CA GLU A 96 39.89 23.69 -9.38
C GLU A 96 40.98 24.32 -8.51
N GLY A 97 42.07 23.58 -8.31
CA GLY A 97 43.30 24.00 -7.66
C GLY A 97 44.46 23.23 -8.26
#